data_AF-A0A7K3YJD4-F1
#
_entry.id   AF-A0A7K3YJD4-F1
#
_cell.length_a   1.000
_cell.length_b   1.000
_cell.length_c   1.000
_cell.angle_alpha   90.00
_cell.angle_beta   90.00
_cell.angle_gamma   90.00
#
_symmetry.space_group_name_H-M   'P 1'
#
loop_
_entity.id
_entity.type
_entity.pdbx_description
1 polymer ?
#
loop_
_entity_poly.entity_id
_entity_poly.type
_entity_poly.pdbx_seq_one_letter_code
_entity_poly.pdbx_strand_id
1 'polypeptide(L)'
;MEPDEVEDLVVQEIMATLDSLFLAEKQARLQVSALKERQYPLAETFEMVQDMGTDTAIEEALIRFGFDYHAIDDDAELWISDDYGLMIFLSFTDQDGRYYNYRIITFDIVDEDEEVAA
;
A
#
# COMPACT_ATOMS: atom_id res chain seq x y z
N MET A 1 -6.48 -20.31 19.01
CA MET A 1 -5.90 -19.05 18.56
C MET A 1 -6.92 -18.02 18.99
N GLU A 2 -6.53 -17.15 19.91
CA GLU A 2 -7.38 -16.05 20.34
C GLU A 2 -7.55 -15.08 19.15
N PRO A 3 -8.68 -14.38 19.01
CA PRO A 3 -8.92 -13.45 17.89
C PRO A 3 -7.78 -12.45 17.71
N ASP A 4 -7.22 -11.96 18.82
CA ASP A 4 -6.07 -11.05 18.84
C ASP A 4 -4.79 -11.65 18.20
N GLU A 5 -4.57 -12.96 18.31
CA GLU A 5 -3.39 -13.62 17.71
C GLU A 5 -3.53 -13.75 16.18
N VAL A 6 -4.75 -13.85 15.67
CA VAL A 6 -5.02 -13.96 14.23
C VAL A 6 -4.92 -12.60 13.57
N GLU A 7 -5.45 -11.55 14.20
CA GLU A 7 -5.32 -10.17 13.74
C GLU A 7 -3.86 -9.70 13.70
N ASP A 8 -3.06 -10.03 14.72
CA ASP A 8 -1.64 -9.71 14.74
C ASP A 8 -0.87 -10.42 13.61
N LEU A 9 -1.23 -11.67 13.28
CA LEU A 9 -0.64 -12.40 12.15
C LEU A 9 -1.01 -11.78 10.79
N VAL A 10 -2.26 -11.35 10.61
CA VAL A 10 -2.71 -10.69 9.38
C VAL A 10 -2.02 -9.35 9.20
N VAL A 11 -1.95 -8.54 10.26
CA VAL A 11 -1.21 -7.25 10.22
C VAL A 11 0.26 -7.48 9.87
N GLN A 12 0.91 -8.48 10.46
CA GLN A 12 2.30 -8.83 10.14
C GLN A 12 2.47 -9.28 8.68
N GLU A 13 1.53 -10.06 8.14
CA GLU A 13 1.55 -10.50 6.74
C GLU A 13 1.38 -9.31 5.78
N ILE A 14 0.46 -8.40 6.08
CA ILE A 14 0.25 -7.15 5.33
C ILE A 14 1.53 -6.30 5.36
N MET A 15 2.11 -6.07 6.54
CA MET A 15 3.37 -5.32 6.69
C MET A 15 4.50 -5.95 5.88
N ALA A 16 4.68 -7.27 5.97
CA ALA A 16 5.71 -7.98 5.23
C ALA A 16 5.52 -7.88 3.71
N THR A 17 4.27 -7.92 3.24
CA THR A 17 3.92 -7.78 1.82
C THR A 17 4.24 -6.39 1.32
N LEU A 18 3.78 -5.35 2.04
CA LEU A 18 4.04 -3.95 1.71
C LEU A 18 5.53 -3.63 1.73
N ASP A 19 6.25 -4.05 2.77
CA ASP A 19 7.71 -3.87 2.88
C ASP A 19 8.45 -4.50 1.70
N SER A 20 8.02 -5.69 1.27
CA SER A 20 8.61 -6.38 0.12
C SER A 20 8.37 -5.63 -1.18
N LEU A 21 7.14 -5.15 -1.41
CA LEU A 21 6.77 -4.36 -2.59
C LEU A 21 7.54 -3.04 -2.65
N PHE A 22 7.60 -2.29 -1.55
CA PHE A 22 8.35 -1.04 -1.49
C PHE A 22 9.85 -1.23 -1.64
N LEU A 23 10.40 -2.34 -1.13
CA LEU A 23 11.79 -2.68 -1.38
C LEU A 23 12.05 -2.97 -2.86
N ALA A 24 11.17 -3.72 -3.52
CA ALA A 24 11.29 -4.04 -4.94
C ALA A 24 11.21 -2.78 -5.80
N GLU A 25 10.27 -1.89 -5.50
CA GLU A 25 10.16 -0.59 -6.16
C GLU A 25 11.43 0.24 -5.97
N LYS A 26 11.93 0.38 -4.73
CA LYS A 26 13.16 1.12 -4.44
C LYS A 26 14.33 0.57 -5.25
N GLN A 27 14.45 -0.74 -5.36
CA GLN A 27 15.49 -1.39 -6.16
C GLN A 27 15.34 -1.08 -7.65
N ALA A 28 14.13 -1.16 -8.19
CA ALA A 28 13.88 -0.88 -9.60
C ALA A 28 14.12 0.60 -9.93
N ARG A 29 13.75 1.54 -9.04
CA ARG A 29 14.06 2.98 -9.21
C ARG A 29 15.57 3.25 -9.20
N LEU A 30 16.33 2.54 -8.38
CA LEU A 30 17.80 2.61 -8.40
C LEU A 30 18.37 2.10 -9.73
N GLN A 31 17.78 1.04 -10.32
CA GLN A 31 18.17 0.55 -11.64
C GLN A 31 17.88 1.57 -12.73
N VAL A 32 16.69 2.17 -12.74
CA VAL A 32 16.31 3.25 -13.69
C VAL A 32 17.26 4.43 -13.55
N SER A 33 17.56 4.87 -12.33
CA SER A 33 18.50 5.96 -12.07
C SER A 33 19.89 5.67 -12.65
N ALA A 34 20.39 4.44 -12.46
CA ALA A 34 21.67 4.02 -13.02
C ALA A 34 21.65 3.95 -14.56
N LEU A 35 20.52 3.57 -15.17
CA LEU A 35 20.34 3.60 -16.63
C LEU A 35 20.32 5.02 -17.18
N LYS A 36 19.64 5.95 -16.49
CA LYS A 36 19.59 7.38 -16.84
C LYS A 36 20.97 8.02 -16.75
N GLU A 37 21.73 7.75 -15.69
CA GLU A 37 23.10 8.27 -15.52
C GLU A 37 24.02 7.82 -16.68
N ARG A 38 23.83 6.60 -17.17
CA ARG A 38 24.55 6.06 -18.34
C ARG A 38 23.98 6.51 -19.69
N GLN A 39 22.96 7.37 -19.69
CA GLN A 39 22.25 7.84 -20.87
C GLN A 39 21.74 6.67 -21.73
N TYR A 40 21.25 5.62 -21.09
CA TYR A 40 20.73 4.45 -21.80
C TYR A 40 19.47 4.85 -22.60
N PRO A 41 19.39 4.55 -23.91
CA PRO A 41 18.32 5.06 -24.78
C PRO A 41 16.89 4.70 -24.37
N LEU A 42 16.70 3.62 -23.61
CA LEU A 42 15.39 3.15 -23.16
C LEU A 42 15.11 3.44 -21.69
N ALA A 43 15.94 4.22 -21.00
CA ALA A 43 15.78 4.46 -19.56
C ALA A 43 14.38 5.04 -19.22
N GLU A 44 13.83 5.91 -20.07
CA GLU A 44 12.48 6.45 -19.92
C GLU A 44 11.38 5.39 -20.14
N THR A 45 11.56 4.48 -21.09
CA THR A 45 10.63 3.36 -21.30
C THR A 45 10.64 2.40 -20.11
N PHE A 46 11.82 2.13 -19.53
CA PHE A 46 11.93 1.31 -18.32
C PHE A 46 11.24 1.95 -17.13
N GLU A 47 11.38 3.27 -16.96
CA GLU A 47 10.69 4.03 -15.90
C GLU A 47 9.17 3.91 -16.04
N MET A 48 8.61 4.21 -17.21
CA MET A 48 7.15 4.13 -17.43
C MET A 48 6.57 2.73 -17.14
N VAL A 49 7.26 1.68 -17.59
CA VAL A 49 6.81 0.29 -17.36
C VAL A 49 6.89 -0.07 -15.88
N GLN A 50 7.91 0.43 -15.19
CA GLN A 50 8.08 0.19 -13.78
C GLN A 50 7.00 0.90 -12.95
N ASP A 51 6.74 2.18 -13.20
CA ASP A 51 5.74 2.95 -12.45
C ASP A 51 4.35 2.30 -12.57
N MET A 52 3.92 1.93 -13.79
CA MET A 52 2.66 1.20 -14.00
C MET A 52 2.62 -0.15 -13.27
N GLY A 53 3.75 -0.87 -13.22
CA GLY A 53 3.83 -2.19 -12.59
C GLY A 53 3.81 -2.12 -11.07
N THR A 54 4.39 -1.08 -10.47
CA THR A 54 4.44 -0.91 -9.02
C THR A 54 3.07 -0.56 -8.47
N ASP A 55 2.39 0.43 -9.05
CA ASP A 55 1.09 0.88 -8.55
C ASP A 55 0.07 -0.27 -8.63
N THR A 56 0.06 -0.98 -9.76
CA THR A 56 -0.77 -2.18 -9.95
C THR A 56 -0.49 -3.26 -8.89
N ALA A 57 0.77 -3.51 -8.55
CA ALA A 57 1.14 -4.57 -7.61
C ALA A 57 0.71 -4.26 -6.16
N ILE A 58 0.73 -2.99 -5.76
CA ILE A 58 0.27 -2.55 -4.44
C ILE A 58 -1.25 -2.66 -4.36
N GLU A 59 -1.98 -2.15 -5.37
CA GLU A 59 -3.44 -2.27 -5.46
C GLU A 59 -3.88 -3.73 -5.42
N GLU A 60 -3.30 -4.60 -6.26
CA GLU A 60 -3.64 -6.03 -6.31
C GLU A 60 -3.39 -6.74 -4.97
N ALA A 61 -2.31 -6.37 -4.26
CA ALA A 61 -2.01 -6.92 -2.95
C ALA A 61 -3.05 -6.50 -1.91
N LEU A 62 -3.41 -5.22 -1.86
CA LEU A 62 -4.39 -4.70 -0.91
C LEU A 62 -5.80 -5.23 -1.17
N ILE A 63 -6.22 -5.31 -2.43
CA ILE A 63 -7.49 -5.94 -2.82
C ILE A 63 -7.52 -7.42 -2.39
N ARG A 64 -6.40 -8.14 -2.52
CA ARG A 64 -6.30 -9.53 -2.05
C ARG A 64 -6.47 -9.66 -0.54
N PHE A 65 -6.05 -8.65 0.22
CA PHE A 65 -6.29 -8.56 1.66
C PHE A 65 -7.67 -7.99 2.01
N GLY A 66 -8.58 -7.80 1.04
CA GLY A 66 -9.94 -7.31 1.31
C GLY A 66 -9.98 -5.83 1.71
N PHE A 67 -9.04 -5.03 1.21
CA PHE A 67 -9.10 -3.58 1.33
C PHE A 67 -9.81 -2.95 0.13
N ASP A 68 -10.67 -2.00 0.42
CA ASP A 68 -11.29 -1.12 -0.56
C ASP A 68 -10.54 0.21 -0.67
N TYR A 69 -10.40 0.70 -1.90
CA TYR A 69 -9.70 1.95 -2.21
C TYR A 69 -10.60 3.17 -1.99
N HIS A 70 -10.04 4.18 -1.31
CA HIS A 70 -10.63 5.48 -1.10
C HIS A 70 -9.63 6.58 -1.45
N ALA A 71 -9.93 7.34 -2.51
CA ALA A 71 -9.15 8.52 -2.87
C ALA A 71 -9.34 9.62 -1.81
N ILE A 72 -8.26 10.06 -1.15
CA ILE A 72 -8.28 11.20 -0.23
C ILE A 72 -7.72 12.45 -0.89
N ASP A 73 -6.50 12.36 -1.45
CA ASP A 73 -5.75 13.49 -1.99
C ASP A 73 -4.83 13.01 -3.13
N ASP A 74 -4.28 13.94 -3.90
CA ASP A 74 -3.39 13.63 -5.02
C ASP A 74 -2.08 12.96 -4.55
N ASP A 75 -1.65 13.25 -3.31
CA ASP A 75 -0.40 12.74 -2.71
C ASP A 75 -0.65 11.70 -1.59
N ALA A 76 -1.87 11.18 -1.45
CA ALA A 76 -2.20 10.19 -0.43
C ALA A 76 -3.37 9.29 -0.80
N GLU A 77 -3.22 8.00 -0.50
CA GLU A 77 -4.24 6.99 -0.69
C GLU A 77 -4.72 6.42 0.64
N LEU A 78 -6.00 6.06 0.69
CA LEU A 78 -6.59 5.37 1.82
C LEU A 78 -7.18 4.05 1.38
N TRP A 79 -6.90 3.04 2.19
CA TRP A 79 -7.39 1.69 2.01
C TRP A 79 -8.06 1.25 3.31
N ILE A 80 -9.30 0.80 3.24
CA ILE A 80 -10.08 0.38 4.42
C ILE A 80 -10.51 -1.08 4.24
N SER A 81 -10.34 -1.89 5.27
CA SER A 81 -10.88 -3.23 5.34
C SER A 81 -11.78 -3.38 6.55
N ASP A 82 -13.08 -3.50 6.29
CA ASP A 82 -14.09 -3.79 7.31
C ASP A 82 -13.97 -5.24 7.82
N ASP A 83 -13.38 -6.15 7.04
CA ASP A 83 -13.17 -7.53 7.49
C ASP A 83 -12.17 -7.63 8.64
N TYR A 84 -11.22 -6.70 8.71
CA TYR A 84 -10.14 -6.68 9.71
C TYR A 84 -10.19 -5.47 10.65
N GLY A 85 -11.12 -4.52 10.45
CA GLY A 85 -11.12 -3.24 11.18
C GLY A 85 -9.82 -2.47 10.97
N LEU A 86 -9.27 -2.49 9.75
CA LEU A 86 -7.97 -1.92 9.42
C LEU A 86 -8.06 -0.81 8.39
N MET A 87 -7.24 0.21 8.61
CA MET A 87 -7.09 1.34 7.72
C MET A 87 -5.61 1.55 7.40
N ILE A 88 -5.28 1.58 6.12
CA ILE A 88 -3.91 1.80 5.63
C ILE A 88 -3.87 3.12 4.87
N PHE A 89 -3.06 4.02 5.38
CA PHE A 89 -2.71 5.25 4.68
C PHE A 89 -1.41 5.02 3.92
N LEU A 90 -1.42 5.22 2.61
CA LEU A 90 -0.22 5.30 1.79
C LEU A 90 0.02 6.77 1.46
N SER A 91 1.26 7.22 1.66
CA SER A 91 1.65 8.60 1.37
C SER A 91 2.93 8.63 0.55
N PHE A 92 2.98 9.59 -0.39
CA PHE A 92 4.14 9.80 -1.24
C PHE A 92 4.98 10.95 -0.68
N THR A 93 6.30 10.82 -0.80
CA THR A 93 7.23 11.85 -0.32
C THR A 93 7.55 12.94 -1.34
N ASP A 94 7.08 12.81 -2.59
CA ASP A 94 7.23 13.82 -3.64
C ASP A 94 6.17 13.60 -4.74
N GLN A 95 5.94 14.62 -5.59
CA GLN A 95 4.97 14.61 -6.71
C GLN A 95 5.25 13.53 -7.79
N ASP A 96 6.40 12.86 -7.70
CA ASP A 96 6.79 11.73 -8.56
C ASP A 96 6.69 10.36 -7.85
N GLY A 97 6.00 10.25 -6.70
CA GLY A 97 5.78 8.97 -6.02
C GLY A 97 7.04 8.33 -5.40
N ARG A 98 8.08 9.13 -5.08
CA ARG A 98 9.46 8.62 -4.96
C ARG A 98 9.69 7.60 -3.84
N TYR A 99 8.88 7.61 -2.79
CA TYR A 99 8.84 6.56 -1.76
C TYR A 99 7.47 6.51 -1.12
N TYR A 100 6.89 5.31 -1.08
CA TYR A 100 5.72 5.03 -0.26
C TYR A 100 6.11 4.98 1.22
N ASN A 101 5.37 5.72 2.03
CA ASN A 101 5.31 5.50 3.46
C ASN A 101 3.90 5.04 3.80
N TYR A 102 3.79 4.02 4.65
CA TYR A 102 2.50 3.51 5.06
C TYR A 102 2.29 3.67 6.57
N ARG A 103 1.02 3.83 6.95
CA ARG A 103 0.58 3.77 8.33
C ARG A 103 -0.66 2.88 8.42
N ILE A 104 -0.58 1.85 9.25
CA ILE A 104 -1.69 0.97 9.58
C ILE A 104 -2.35 1.48 10.86
N ILE A 105 -3.67 1.56 10.88
CA ILE A 105 -4.49 1.97 12.02
C ILE A 105 -5.59 0.91 12.19
N THR A 106 -5.81 0.46 13.43
CA THR A 106 -6.95 -0.38 13.80
C THR A 106 -8.12 0.49 14.23
N PHE A 107 -9.34 0.08 13.91
CA PHE A 107 -10.57 0.72 14.35
C PHE A 107 -11.65 -0.31 14.67
N ASP A 108 -12.49 0.02 15.65
CA ASP A 108 -13.65 -0.79 15.98
C ASP A 108 -14.78 -0.51 14.98
N ILE A 109 -15.40 -1.58 14.47
CA ILE A 109 -16.58 -1.49 13.61
C ILE A 109 -17.81 -1.56 14.50
N VAL A 110 -18.56 -0.46 14.53
CA VAL A 110 -19.85 -0.41 15.23
C VAL A 110 -20.93 -0.71 14.19
N ASP A 111 -21.52 -1.90 14.24
CA ASP A 111 -22.73 -2.20 13.48
C ASP A 111 -23.86 -1.29 13.96
N GLU A 112 -24.56 -0.62 13.04
CA GLU A 112 -25.71 0.26 13.35
C GLU A 112 -26.88 -0.49 14.04
N ASP A 113 -26.82 -1.82 14.15
CA ASP A 113 -27.81 -2.64 14.87
C ASP A 113 -27.61 -2.68 16.40
N GLU A 114 -26.62 -1.96 16.95
CA GLU A 114 -26.49 -1.73 18.41
C GLU A 114 -26.99 -0.33 18.85
N GLU A 115 -27.99 0.23 18.15
CA GLU A 115 -28.94 1.16 18.77
C GLU A 115 -30.12 0.37 19.37
N VAL A 116 -30.21 0.42 20.71
CA VAL A 116 -31.35 0.11 21.59
C VAL A 116 -31.16 -1.14 22.49
N ALA A 117 -30.48 -0.91 23.60
CA ALA A 117 -31.01 -1.35 24.90
C ALA A 117 -30.88 -0.18 25.89
N ALA A 118 -32.04 0.31 26.32
CA ALA A 118 -32.24 1.43 27.24
C ALA A 118 -31.65 1.22 28.64
#